data_AF-A0A952A1X4-F1
#
_entry.id   AF-A0A952A1X4-F1
#
_cell.length_a   1.000
_cell.length_b   1.000
_cell.length_c   1.000
_cell.angle_alpha   90.00
_cell.angle_beta   90.00
_cell.angle_gamma   90.00
#
_symmetry.space_group_name_H-M   'P 1'
#
loop_
_entity.id
_entity.type
_entity.pdbx_description
1 polymer ?
#
loop_
_entity_poly.entity_id
_entity_poly.type
_entity_poly.pdbx_seq_one_letter_code
_entity_poly.pdbx_strand_id
1 'polypeptide(L)'
;RDFAHVAGADIVDRQAADTALLRLEVDALGLDAMDRRYLGMIADIYKGGPVGIETLAAGLSEPRDTLEEVVEPFLIQLGLVARTARGRMLNGRAWTHLGLTPPAGAGDVLPFED
;
A
#
# COMPACT_ATOMS: atom_id res chain seq x y z
N ARG A 1 -12.41 23.90 17.35
CA ARG A 1 -12.16 25.25 16.80
C ARG A 1 -10.96 25.12 15.89
N ASP A 2 -11.00 25.26 14.58
CA ASP A 2 -12.00 25.67 13.57
C ASP A 2 -11.57 24.91 12.30
N PHE A 3 -12.45 24.37 11.47
CA PHE A 3 -12.83 24.96 10.18
C PHE A 3 -14.14 24.30 9.72
N ALA A 4 -15.25 24.96 10.02
CA ALA A 4 -16.58 24.61 9.54
C ALA A 4 -17.12 25.79 8.73
N HIS A 5 -16.70 25.92 7.47
CA HIS A 5 -17.41 26.57 6.38
C HIS A 5 -16.49 26.67 5.16
N VAL A 6 -16.72 25.87 4.12
CA VAL A 6 -16.83 26.27 2.71
C VAL A 6 -17.12 25.00 1.91
N ALA A 7 -18.39 24.69 1.76
CA ALA A 7 -19.02 24.08 0.59
C ALA A 7 -20.46 23.80 0.99
N GLY A 8 -21.41 24.62 0.54
CA GLY A 8 -22.83 24.51 0.88
C GLY A 8 -23.49 23.23 0.34
N ALA A 9 -23.16 22.10 0.92
CA ALA A 9 -23.85 20.82 0.75
C ALA A 9 -24.11 20.23 2.13
N ASP A 10 -25.36 20.33 2.60
CA ASP A 10 -25.83 19.76 3.88
C ASP A 10 -25.87 18.21 3.89
N ILE A 11 -25.41 17.56 2.82
CA ILE A 11 -25.43 16.11 2.65
C ILE A 11 -24.13 15.68 1.97
N VAL A 12 -23.35 14.80 2.63
CA VAL A 12 -22.24 14.10 1.98
C VAL A 12 -22.85 13.07 1.02
N ASP A 13 -23.00 13.45 -0.25
CA ASP A 13 -23.36 12.50 -1.29
C ASP A 13 -22.11 11.73 -1.77
N ARG A 14 -22.34 10.62 -2.48
CA ARG A 14 -21.26 9.79 -3.04
C ARG A 14 -20.30 10.59 -3.93
N GLN A 15 -20.81 11.58 -4.65
CA GLN A 15 -20.05 12.36 -5.62
C GLN A 15 -19.10 13.36 -4.93
N ALA A 16 -19.52 13.94 -3.81
CA ALA A 16 -18.69 14.78 -2.95
C ALA A 16 -17.61 13.98 -2.22
N ALA A 17 -17.93 12.77 -1.75
CA ALA A 17 -16.96 11.84 -1.16
C ALA A 17 -15.91 11.38 -2.18
N ASP A 18 -16.32 10.98 -3.38
CA ASP A 18 -15.40 10.57 -4.47
C ASP A 18 -14.48 11.71 -4.88
N THR A 19 -14.99 12.95 -4.98
CA THR A 19 -14.19 14.13 -5.32
C THR A 19 -13.17 14.48 -4.21
N ALA A 20 -13.52 14.26 -2.95
CA ALA A 20 -12.60 14.46 -1.83
C ALA A 20 -11.52 13.37 -1.77
N LEU A 21 -11.87 12.10 -2.02
CA LEU A 21 -10.92 10.97 -2.06
C LEU A 21 -9.92 11.08 -3.21
N LEU A 22 -10.36 11.53 -4.39
CA LEU A 22 -9.48 11.85 -5.52
C LEU A 22 -8.49 12.97 -5.18
N ARG A 23 -8.87 13.94 -4.33
CA ARG A 23 -7.98 15.01 -3.85
C ARG A 23 -7.03 14.55 -2.73
N LEU A 24 -7.35 13.45 -2.05
CA LEU A 24 -6.51 12.82 -1.03
C LEU A 24 -5.58 11.75 -1.60
N GLU A 25 -5.59 11.57 -2.93
CA GLU A 25 -4.81 10.55 -3.62
C GLU A 25 -5.04 9.13 -3.05
N VAL A 26 -6.28 8.79 -2.68
CA VAL A 26 -6.65 7.45 -2.21
C VAL A 26 -7.17 6.61 -3.37
N ASP A 27 -6.65 5.39 -3.55
CA ASP A 27 -7.07 4.52 -4.64
C ASP A 27 -8.30 3.65 -4.32
N ALA A 28 -8.70 2.79 -5.26
CA ALA A 28 -9.88 1.94 -5.13
C ALA A 28 -9.81 0.89 -4.01
N LEU A 29 -8.61 0.55 -3.51
CA LEU A 29 -8.43 -0.31 -2.34
C LEU A 29 -8.33 0.49 -1.03
N GLY A 30 -8.42 1.81 -1.10
CA GLY A 30 -8.25 2.69 0.05
C GLY A 30 -6.78 2.98 0.37
N LEU A 31 -5.85 2.65 -0.53
CA LEU A 31 -4.42 2.91 -0.32
C LEU A 31 -4.10 4.37 -0.55
N ASP A 32 -3.30 4.94 0.35
CA ASP A 32 -2.80 6.30 0.20
C ASP A 32 -1.51 6.38 -0.65
N ALA A 33 -0.92 7.57 -0.75
CA ALA A 33 0.32 7.76 -1.48
C ALA A 33 1.50 6.98 -0.90
N MET A 34 1.57 6.80 0.43
CA MET A 34 2.65 6.10 1.10
C MET A 34 2.55 4.59 0.86
N ASP A 35 1.35 4.02 0.96
CA ASP A 35 1.07 2.62 0.63
C ASP A 35 1.53 2.28 -0.80
N ARG A 36 1.16 3.13 -1.78
CA ARG A 36 1.53 2.92 -3.18
C ARG A 36 3.02 3.08 -3.42
N ARG A 37 3.70 4.03 -2.76
CA ARG A 37 5.16 4.17 -2.82
C ARG A 37 5.86 2.94 -2.24
N TYR A 38 5.35 2.40 -1.13
CA TYR A 38 5.86 1.20 -0.50
C TYR A 38 5.76 -0.01 -1.45
N LEU A 39 4.56 -0.28 -1.99
CA LEU A 39 4.33 -1.38 -2.94
C LEU A 39 5.15 -1.21 -4.22
N GLY A 40 5.18 0.00 -4.78
CA GLY A 40 5.93 0.32 -6.00
C GLY A 40 7.43 0.12 -5.83
N MET A 41 8.01 0.50 -4.68
CA MET A 41 9.42 0.25 -4.42
C MET A 41 9.76 -1.25 -4.43
N ILE A 42 8.94 -2.08 -3.79
CA ILE A 42 9.15 -3.54 -3.78
C ILE A 42 9.01 -4.11 -5.21
N ALA A 43 8.01 -3.66 -5.97
CA ALA A 43 7.79 -4.11 -7.35
C ALA A 43 8.92 -3.72 -8.29
N ASP A 44 9.26 -2.42 -8.35
CA ASP A 44 10.10 -1.86 -9.41
C ASP A 44 11.58 -2.06 -9.12
N ILE A 45 12.02 -1.86 -7.88
CA ILE A 45 13.43 -1.93 -7.50
C ILE A 45 13.81 -3.36 -7.13
N TYR A 46 13.00 -4.02 -6.31
CA TYR A 46 13.31 -5.35 -5.77
C TYR A 46 12.59 -6.49 -6.48
N LYS A 47 11.86 -6.20 -7.57
CA LYS A 47 11.22 -7.21 -8.42
C LYS A 47 10.29 -8.16 -7.65
N GLY A 48 9.62 -7.63 -6.63
CA GLY A 48 8.74 -8.38 -5.73
C GLY A 48 9.35 -8.79 -4.40
N GLY A 49 10.64 -8.49 -4.16
CA GLY A 49 11.35 -8.85 -2.93
C GLY A 49 12.08 -10.21 -3.01
N PRO A 50 12.61 -10.72 -1.88
CA PRO A 50 12.53 -10.14 -0.54
C PRO A 50 13.39 -8.89 -0.35
N VAL A 51 12.90 -7.93 0.43
CA VAL A 51 13.63 -6.71 0.82
C VAL A 51 13.54 -6.46 2.33
N GLY A 52 14.65 -6.03 2.94
CA GLY A 52 14.71 -5.71 4.37
C GLY A 52 13.99 -4.41 4.72
N ILE A 53 13.46 -4.31 5.94
CA ILE A 53 12.74 -3.11 6.38
C ILE A 53 13.62 -1.87 6.44
N GLU A 54 14.88 -2.02 6.88
CA GLU A 54 15.83 -0.91 6.92
C GLU A 54 16.09 -0.34 5.51
N THR A 55 16.09 -1.22 4.50
CA THR A 55 16.25 -0.84 3.10
C THR A 55 15.03 -0.07 2.57
N LEU A 56 13.82 -0.53 2.92
CA LEU A 56 12.58 0.17 2.58
C LEU A 56 12.49 1.52 3.28
N ALA A 57 12.77 1.56 4.58
CA ALA A 57 12.79 2.79 5.39
C ALA A 57 13.74 3.83 4.77
N ALA A 58 14.98 3.43 4.47
CA ALA A 58 15.96 4.31 3.84
C ALA A 58 15.51 4.82 2.46
N GLY A 59 15.00 3.93 1.60
CA GLY A 59 14.58 4.31 0.24
C GLY A 59 13.30 5.14 0.18
N LEU A 60 12.41 4.96 1.15
CA LEU A 60 11.16 5.72 1.26
C LEU A 60 11.33 7.02 2.04
N SER A 61 12.46 7.17 2.74
CA SER A 61 12.74 8.27 3.68
C SER A 61 11.72 8.32 4.82
N GLU A 62 11.32 7.15 5.31
CA GLU A 62 10.36 6.98 6.40
C GLU A 62 11.00 6.24 7.58
N PRO A 63 10.60 6.51 8.83
CA PRO A 63 11.02 5.71 9.96
C PRO A 63 10.56 4.25 9.80
N ARG A 64 11.43 3.32 10.20
CA ARG A 64 11.10 1.89 10.22
C ARG A 64 9.79 1.61 10.98
N ASP A 65 9.63 2.18 12.17
CA ASP A 65 8.46 1.94 13.02
C ASP A 65 7.17 2.42 12.33
N THR A 66 7.23 3.53 11.58
CA THR A 66 6.10 3.98 10.76
C THR A 66 5.71 2.94 9.71
N LEU A 67 6.68 2.34 9.03
CA LEU A 67 6.39 1.30 8.06
C LEU A 67 5.82 0.04 8.72
N GLU A 68 6.40 -0.41 9.85
CA GLU A 68 5.99 -1.65 10.51
C GLU A 68 4.65 -1.55 11.27
N GLU A 69 4.36 -0.40 11.86
CA GLU A 69 3.24 -0.20 12.78
C GLU A 69 2.06 0.55 12.15
N VAL A 70 2.30 1.33 11.09
CA VAL A 70 1.25 2.14 10.44
C VAL A 70 0.92 1.59 9.04
N VAL A 71 1.92 1.38 8.18
CA VAL A 71 1.71 1.03 6.76
C VAL A 71 1.44 -0.46 6.57
N GLU A 72 2.37 -1.30 7.03
CA GLU A 72 2.33 -2.75 6.78
C GLU A 72 1.07 -3.47 7.29
N PRO A 73 0.46 -3.13 8.45
CA PRO A 73 -0.70 -3.85 8.95
C PRO A 73 -1.85 -3.94 7.93
N PHE A 74 -2.17 -2.84 7.25
CA PHE A 74 -3.26 -2.82 6.28
C PHE A 74 -2.90 -3.55 4.98
N LEU A 75 -1.68 -3.36 4.48
CA LEU A 75 -1.19 -4.04 3.27
C LEU A 75 -1.11 -5.56 3.44
N ILE A 76 -0.73 -6.03 4.63
CA ILE A 76 -0.71 -7.46 4.98
C ILE A 76 -2.15 -7.99 5.10
N GLN A 77 -3.05 -7.25 5.75
CA GLN A 77 -4.47 -7.64 5.88
C GLN A 77 -5.16 -7.77 4.51
N LEU A 78 -4.84 -6.89 3.56
CA LEU A 78 -5.34 -7.00 2.19
C LEU A 78 -4.68 -8.14 1.40
N GLY A 79 -3.62 -8.75 1.93
CA GLY A 79 -2.86 -9.81 1.28
C GLY A 79 -1.98 -9.28 0.15
N LEU A 80 -1.57 -8.02 0.18
CA LEU A 80 -0.69 -7.41 -0.83
C LEU A 80 0.79 -7.68 -0.52
N VAL A 81 1.15 -7.75 0.77
CA VAL A 81 2.53 -7.93 1.24
C VAL A 81 2.60 -9.13 2.18
N ALA A 82 3.67 -9.92 2.06
CA ALA A 82 4.05 -10.95 3.03
C ALA A 82 5.33 -10.54 3.77
N ARG A 83 5.32 -10.67 5.11
CA ARG A 83 6.55 -10.64 5.93
C ARG A 83 7.13 -12.05 5.97
N THR A 84 8.38 -12.20 5.56
CA THR A 84 9.12 -13.46 5.60
C THR A 84 10.39 -13.31 6.44
N ALA A 85 11.03 -14.42 6.82
CA ALA A 85 12.33 -14.39 7.49
C ALA A 85 13.43 -13.68 6.66
N ARG A 86 13.25 -13.58 5.34
CA ARG A 86 14.22 -12.93 4.42
C ARG A 86 13.88 -11.47 4.12
N GLY A 87 12.73 -10.97 4.56
CA GLY A 87 12.24 -9.62 4.24
C GLY A 87 10.79 -9.60 3.75
N ARG A 88 10.38 -8.46 3.21
CA ARG A 88 9.05 -8.23 2.67
C ARG A 88 8.98 -8.58 1.20
N MET A 89 7.89 -9.22 0.81
CA MET A 89 7.63 -9.66 -0.56
C MET A 89 6.23 -9.27 -0.99
N LEU A 90 6.03 -9.02 -2.28
CA LEU A 90 4.70 -8.84 -2.85
C LEU A 90 4.03 -10.19 -3.07
N ASN A 91 2.75 -10.27 -2.73
CA ASN A 91 1.88 -11.38 -3.13
C ASN A 91 1.30 -11.14 -4.53
N GLY A 92 0.71 -12.18 -5.13
CA GLY A 92 0.06 -12.07 -6.45
C GLY A 92 -0.96 -10.94 -6.53
N ARG A 93 -1.74 -10.70 -5.47
CA ARG A 93 -2.75 -9.63 -5.43
C ARG A 93 -2.16 -8.22 -5.58
N ALA A 94 -0.94 -7.98 -5.08
CA ALA A 94 -0.27 -6.69 -5.26
C ALA A 94 0.11 -6.45 -6.72
N TRP A 95 0.60 -7.47 -7.42
CA TRP A 95 0.90 -7.37 -8.85
C TRP A 95 -0.34 -7.02 -9.67
N THR A 96 -1.45 -7.72 -9.42
CA THR A 96 -2.74 -7.43 -10.05
C THR A 96 -3.21 -6.00 -9.77
N HIS A 97 -3.08 -5.56 -8.51
CA HIS A 97 -3.49 -4.21 -8.11
C HIS A 97 -2.64 -3.11 -8.76
N LEU A 98 -1.32 -3.32 -8.85
CA LEU A 98 -0.39 -2.39 -9.51
C LEU A 98 -0.51 -2.42 -11.05
N GLY A 99 -1.27 -3.37 -11.63
CA GLY A 99 -1.35 -3.57 -13.08
C GLY A 99 -0.03 -4.06 -13.69
N LEU A 100 0.82 -4.70 -12.90
CA LEU A 100 2.15 -5.16 -13.30
C LEU A 100 2.19 -6.69 -13.46
N THR A 101 3.04 -7.19 -14.35
CA THR A 101 3.26 -8.63 -14.50
C THR A 101 4.39 -9.08 -13.56
N PRO A 102 4.17 -10.11 -12.71
CA PRO A 102 5.22 -10.62 -11.84
C PRO A 102 6.36 -11.23 -12.65
N PRO A 103 7.63 -11.08 -12.21
CA PRO A 103 8.75 -11.76 -12.85
C PRO A 103 8.61 -13.27 -12.71
N ALA A 104 9.16 -14.01 -13.69
CA ALA A 104 9.08 -15.47 -13.71
C ALA A 104 9.68 -16.06 -12.41
N GLY A 105 8.88 -16.83 -11.67
CA GLY A 105 9.27 -17.43 -10.39
C GLY A 105 8.91 -16.61 -9.13
N ALA A 106 8.28 -15.44 -9.27
CA ALA A 106 7.77 -14.65 -8.14
C ALA A 106 6.39 -15.14 -7.61
N GLY A 107 5.94 -16.32 -8.04
CA GLY A 107 4.59 -16.84 -7.81
C GLY A 107 4.43 -17.61 -6.50
N ASP A 108 3.38 -17.23 -5.77
CA ASP A 108 2.69 -17.95 -4.70
C ASP A 108 3.43 -18.16 -3.37
N VAL A 109 3.64 -17.04 -2.66
CA VAL A 109 3.42 -17.08 -1.20
C VAL A 109 1.91 -16.96 -0.98
N LEU A 110 1.20 -18.09 -1.05
CA LEU A 110 -0.19 -18.13 -0.60
C LEU A 110 -0.19 -17.92 0.93
N PRO A 111 -0.97 -16.97 1.47
CA PRO A 111 -1.15 -16.89 2.90
C PRO A 111 -2.08 -18.04 3.33
N PHE A 112 -1.49 -19.02 4.01
CA PHE A 112 -2.12 -20.08 4.81
C PHE A 112 -2.82 -21.22 4.04
N GLU A 113 -2.08 -22.30 3.80
CA GLU A 113 -2.62 -23.67 3.79
C GLU A 113 -2.13 -24.37 5.08
N ASP A 114 -3.03 -24.40 6.07
CA ASP A 114 -3.25 -25.34 7.20
C ASP A 114 -3.83 -24.61 8.44
#